data_AF-A0A953M706-F1
#
_entry.id   AF-A0A953M706-F1
#
_cell.length_a   1.000
_cell.length_b   1.000
_cell.length_c   1.000
_cell.angle_alpha   90.00
_cell.angle_beta   90.00
_cell.angle_gamma   90.00
#
_symmetry.space_group_name_H-M   'P 1'
#
loop_
_entity.id
_entity.type
_entity.pdbx_description
1 polymer ?
#
loop_
_entity_poly.entity_id
_entity_poly.type
_entity_poly.pdbx_seq_one_letter_code
_entity_poly.pdbx_strand_id
1 'polypeptide(L)' 'TYGINTGGTVYRMDDVPISLRPAFESPLPGDEQVLRGIRTRLETLLAERRGPPGAGRRQVPMGLQVGP' A
#
# COMPACT_ATOMS: atom_id res chain seq x y z
N THR A 1 -5.52 9.79 18.01
CA THR A 1 -6.90 9.31 18.28
C THR A 1 -7.87 10.05 17.37
N TYR A 2 -8.67 9.29 16.62
CA TYR A 2 -9.73 9.82 15.75
C TYR A 2 -10.71 10.69 16.56
N GLY A 3 -11.17 11.80 15.98
CA GLY A 3 -12.12 12.70 16.62
C GLY A 3 -11.51 13.77 17.54
N ILE A 4 -10.22 13.67 17.89
CA ILE A 4 -9.48 14.73 18.59
C ILE A 4 -8.55 15.46 17.62
N ASN A 5 -7.71 14.70 16.91
CA ASN A 5 -6.63 15.25 16.06
C ASN A 5 -6.82 15.03 14.56
N THR A 6 -7.85 14.28 14.19
CA THR A 6 -8.08 13.91 12.79
C THR A 6 -9.58 13.83 12.56
N GLY A 7 -10.03 14.47 11.48
CA GLY A 7 -11.41 14.43 11.03
C GLY A 7 -11.71 13.11 10.32
N GLY A 8 -12.82 13.07 9.61
CA GLY A 8 -13.23 11.91 8.82
C GLY A 8 -14.67 11.53 9.10
N THR A 9 -15.09 10.40 8.53
CA THR A 9 -16.44 9.88 8.69
C THR A 9 -16.39 8.64 9.56
N VAL A 10 -17.11 8.65 10.67
CA VAL A 10 -17.39 7.45 11.45
C VAL A 10 -18.82 7.03 11.19
N TYR A 11 -19.05 5.73 11.21
CA TYR A 11 -20.39 5.16 11.14
C TYR A 11 -20.78 4.77 12.55
N ARG A 12 -21.95 5.24 12.97
CA ARG A 12 -22.57 4.77 14.20
C ARG A 12 -23.11 3.35 14.00
N MET A 13 -23.56 2.73 15.09
CA MET A 13 -24.14 1.38 15.05
C MET A 13 -25.37 1.24 14.16
N ASP A 14 -26.08 2.33 13.92
CA ASP A 14 -27.25 2.43 13.02
C ASP A 14 -26.84 2.73 11.57
N ASP A 15 -25.56 2.53 11.20
CA ASP A 15 -24.97 2.83 9.89
C ASP A 15 -25.09 4.30 9.45
N VAL A 16 -25.46 5.19 10.40
CA VAL A 16 -25.56 6.62 10.13
C VAL A 16 -24.16 7.23 10.09
N PRO A 17 -23.77 7.90 8.99
CA PRO A 17 -22.49 8.57 8.91
C PRO A 17 -22.48 9.84 9.77
N ILE A 18 -21.41 10.02 10.54
CA ILE A 18 -21.13 11.24 11.30
C ILE A 18 -19.75 11.76 10.91
N SER A 19 -19.70 13.03 10.53
CA SER A 19 -18.45 13.74 10.31
C SER A 19 -17.81 14.13 11.64
N LEU A 20 -16.58 13.68 11.86
CA LEU A 20 -15.74 14.07 12.97
C LEU A 20 -15.16 15.47 12.74
N ARG A 21 -15.22 16.32 13.76
CA ARG A 21 -14.57 17.63 13.78
C ARG A 21 -13.31 17.54 14.64
N PRO A 22 -12.10 17.75 14.08
CA PRO A 22 -10.89 17.84 14.88
C PRO A 22 -11.02 18.97 15.90
N ALA A 23 -10.63 18.70 17.14
CA ALA A 23 -10.60 19.71 18.20
C ALA A 23 -9.23 20.39 18.28
N PHE A 24 -8.15 19.70 17.91
CA PHE A 24 -6.78 20.20 17.97
C PHE A 24 -5.95 19.68 16.78
N GLU A 25 -4.96 20.47 16.34
CA GLU A 25 -3.99 20.03 15.34
C GLU A 25 -2.90 19.17 16.00
N SER A 26 -2.50 18.08 15.34
CA SER A 26 -1.42 17.19 15.79
C SER A 26 -0.17 17.37 14.93
N PRO A 27 1.04 17.39 15.52
CA PRO A 27 2.28 17.43 14.75
C PRO A 27 2.62 16.08 14.09
N LEU A 28 1.93 15.01 14.48
CA LEU A 28 2.10 13.67 13.90
C LEU A 28 1.16 13.47 12.69
N PRO A 29 1.59 12.71 11.67
CA PRO A 29 0.77 12.44 10.49
C PRO A 29 -0.48 11.63 10.86
N GLY A 30 -1.57 11.87 10.13
CA GLY A 30 -2.79 11.08 10.25
C GLY A 30 -2.66 9.70 9.62
N ASP A 31 -3.53 8.77 10.02
CA ASP A 31 -3.48 7.36 9.58
C ASP A 31 -3.55 7.24 8.05
N GLU A 32 -4.37 8.05 7.38
CA GLU A 32 -4.44 8.07 5.92
C GLU A 32 -3.09 8.43 5.28
N GLN A 33 -2.38 9.41 5.82
CA GLN A 33 -1.07 9.83 5.31
C GLN A 33 -0.03 8.73 5.51
N VAL A 34 -0.06 8.07 6.67
CA VAL A 34 0.82 6.93 6.96
C VAL A 34 0.56 5.78 5.98
N LEU A 35 -0.70 5.38 5.79
CA LEU A 35 -1.07 4.31 4.87
C LEU A 35 -0.71 4.63 3.41
N ARG A 36 -0.90 5.89 2.99
CA ARG A 36 -0.46 6.36 1.67
C ARG A 36 1.06 6.28 1.52
N GLY A 37 1.82 6.69 2.54
CA GLY A 37 3.28 6.59 2.54
C GLY A 37 3.78 5.16 2.44
N ILE A 38 3.18 4.25 3.22
CA ILE A 38 3.49 2.81 3.16
C ILE A 38 3.20 2.25 1.77
N ARG A 39 2.03 2.54 1.20
CA ARG A 39 1.66 2.09 -0.16
C ARG A 39 2.67 2.56 -1.19
N THR A 40 3.01 3.85 -1.19
CA THR A 40 3.99 4.41 -2.14
C THR A 40 5.34 3.69 -2.02
N ARG A 41 5.83 3.47 -0.79
CA ARG A 41 7.10 2.77 -0.57
C ARG A 41 7.06 1.32 -1.06
N LEU A 42 5.94 0.63 -0.82
CA LEU A 42 5.75 -0.75 -1.27
C LEU A 42 5.80 -0.86 -2.80
N GLU A 43 5.14 0.05 -3.52
CA GLU A 43 5.16 0.07 -4.99
C GLU A 43 6.59 0.26 -5.54
N THR A 44 7.36 1.17 -4.95
CA THR A 44 8.78 1.34 -5.33
C THR A 44 9.57 0.05 -5.15
N LEU A 45 9.45 -0.59 -3.99
CA LEU A 45 10.16 -1.84 -3.69
C LEU A 45 9.73 -2.99 -4.60
N LEU A 46 8.44 -3.07 -4.95
CA LEU A 46 7.94 -4.09 -5.86
C LEU A 46 8.42 -3.87 -7.30
N ALA A 47 8.53 -2.61 -7.74
CA ALA A 47 9.10 -2.26 -9.04
C ALA A 47 10.59 -2.62 -9.11
N GLU A 48 11.37 -2.27 -8.08
CA GLU A 48 12.78 -2.65 -7.95
C GLU A 48 12.95 -4.18 -7.97
N ARG A 49 12.12 -4.91 -7.23
CA ARG A 49 12.19 -6.38 -7.16
C ARG A 49 11.77 -7.07 -8.46
N ARG A 50 10.81 -6.53 -9.21
CA ARG A 50 10.34 -7.14 -10.47
C ARG A 50 11.36 -7.00 -11.60
N GLY A 51 12.36 -6.13 -11.45
CA GLY A 51 13.26 -5.76 -12.55
C GLY A 51 12.48 -5.09 -13.70
N PRO A 52 13.18 -4.62 -14.75
CA PRO A 52 12.52 -4.01 -15.90
C PRO A 52 11.54 -5.00 -16.55
N PRO A 53 10.38 -4.53 -17.05
CA PRO A 53 9.42 -5.38 -17.74
C PRO A 53 10.11 -6.06 -18.94
N GLY A 54 10.37 -7.36 -18.82
CA GLY A 54 11.10 -8.16 -19.81
C GLY A 54 12.14 -9.13 -19.25
N ALA A 55 12.59 -8.96 -18.00
CA ALA A 55 13.65 -9.79 -17.39
C ALA A 55 13.17 -11.16 -16.84
N GLY A 56 12.16 -11.77 -17.46
CA GLY A 56 11.39 -12.86 -16.86
C GLY A 56 10.99 -13.99 -17.80
N ARG A 57 11.84 -14.36 -18.76
CA ARG A 57 11.82 -15.72 -19.33
C ARG A 57 13.16 -16.36 -19.05
N ARG A 58 13.26 -17.15 -17.97
CA ARG A 58 14.37 -18.10 -17.83
C ARG A 58 14.24 -19.06 -19.02
N GLN A 59 15.10 -18.91 -20.02
CA GLN A 59 15.32 -20.00 -20.98
C GLN A 59 15.88 -21.15 -20.17
N VAL A 60 15.10 -22.23 -20.06
CA VAL A 60 15.62 -23.53 -19.66
C VAL A 60 16.59 -23.91 -20.79
N PRO A 61 17.89 -24.15 -20.52
CA PRO A 61 18.78 -24.61 -21.57
C PRO A 61 18.29 -25.99 -22.03
N MET A 62 17.72 -26.03 -23.23
CA MET A 62 17.34 -27.28 -23.88
C MET A 62 18.63 -27.94 -24.37
N GLY A 63 19.23 -28.74 -23.50
CA GLY A 63 20.42 -29.51 -23.83
C GLY A 63 20.51 -30.72 -22.92
N LEU A 64 20.00 -31.86 -23.38
CA LEU A 64 20.77 -33.09 -23.59
C LEU A 64 19.80 -34.24 -23.95
N GLN A 65 19.28 -34.26 -25.18
CA GLN A 65 18.73 -35.51 -25.73
C GLN A 65 19.91 -36.30 -26.30
N VAL A 66 20.44 -37.22 -25.50
CA VAL A 66 21.45 -38.20 -25.89
C VAL A 66 20.75 -39.23 -26.78
N GLY A 67 21.17 -39.34 -28.05
CA GLY A 67 20.91 -40.52 -28.89
C GLY A 67 21.85 -41.67 -28.51
N PRO A 68 21.73 -42.88 -29.06
CA PRO A 68 21.08 -43.24 -30.33
C PRO A 68 19.61 -43.72 -30.21
#